data_AF-A0A922MXQ5-F1
#
_entry.id   AF-A0A922MXQ5-F1
#
_cell.length_a   1.000
_cell.length_b   1.000
_cell.length_c   1.000
_cell.angle_alpha   90.00
_cell.angle_beta   90.00
_cell.angle_gamma   90.00
#
_symmetry.space_group_name_H-M   'P 1'
#
loop_
_entity.id
_entity.type
_entity.pdbx_description
1 polymer ?
#
loop_
_entity_poly.entity_id
_entity_poly.type
_entity_poly.pdbx_seq_one_letter_code
_entity_poly.pdbx_strand_id
1 'polypeptide(L)'
;MLSICDVVLNHTANETPWLGEHPEATYNCSNCPHLRPAALLDALLARLTADVARGDLEARGVPRSLTTPAQLDALRDLLQQRLPDARLHEMYMCNAPDLVQDFYFMARNK
;
A
#
# COMPACT_ATOMS: atom_id res chain seq x y z
N MET A 1 -13.23 45.49 -17.55
CA MET A 1 -13.11 44.82 -16.24
C MET A 1 -12.11 43.68 -16.41
N LEU A 2 -11.03 43.67 -15.63
CA LEU A 2 -10.04 42.58 -15.66
C LEU A 2 -10.33 41.65 -14.48
N SER A 3 -10.25 40.34 -14.72
CA SER A 3 -10.46 39.30 -13.71
C SER A 3 -9.25 38.39 -13.66
N ILE A 4 -8.99 37.84 -12.47
CA ILE A 4 -7.94 36.87 -12.19
C ILE A 4 -8.64 35.69 -11.50
N CYS A 5 -8.22 34.47 -11.84
CA CYS A 5 -8.65 33.25 -11.18
C CYS A 5 -7.44 32.38 -10.87
N ASP A 6 -7.56 31.56 -9.84
CA ASP A 6 -6.54 30.57 -9.49
C ASP A 6 -6.55 29.42 -10.49
N VAL A 7 -5.35 28.97 -10.84
CA VAL A 7 -5.14 27.80 -11.69
C VAL A 7 -4.43 26.73 -10.88
N VAL A 8 -5.05 25.55 -10.77
CA VAL A 8 -4.47 24.39 -10.07
C VAL A 8 -3.93 23.43 -11.12
N LEU A 9 -2.60 23.26 -11.15
CA LEU A 9 -1.91 22.38 -12.12
C LEU A 9 -1.46 21.06 -11.51
N ASN A 10 -1.44 20.94 -10.19
CA ASN A 10 -0.75 19.85 -9.49
C ASN A 10 -1.63 18.62 -9.23
N HIS A 11 -2.95 18.78 -9.20
CA HIS A 11 -3.90 17.70 -8.92
C HIS A 11 -5.27 18.02 -9.51
N THR A 12 -6.10 16.97 -9.60
CA THR A 12 -7.52 17.05 -9.92
C THR A 12 -8.30 16.25 -8.89
N ALA A 13 -9.63 16.35 -8.87
CA ALA A 13 -10.47 15.58 -7.95
C ALA A 13 -10.40 14.07 -8.31
N ASN A 14 -10.32 13.20 -7.31
CA ASN A 14 -10.18 11.75 -7.51
C ASN A 14 -11.42 11.10 -8.13
N GLU A 15 -12.60 11.70 -7.97
CA GLU A 15 -13.84 11.27 -8.64
C GLU A 15 -14.05 11.84 -10.05
N THR A 16 -13.06 12.53 -10.63
CA THR A 16 -13.25 13.14 -11.96
C THR A 16 -13.44 12.07 -13.05
N PRO A 17 -14.50 12.12 -13.87
CA PRO A 17 -14.85 11.04 -14.81
C PRO A 17 -13.73 10.65 -15.78
N TRP A 18 -12.99 11.64 -16.31
CA TRP A 18 -11.94 11.40 -17.31
C TRP A 18 -10.76 10.58 -16.76
N LEU A 19 -10.54 10.55 -15.43
CA LEU A 19 -9.46 9.73 -14.84
C LEU A 19 -9.68 8.23 -15.07
N GLY A 20 -10.93 7.79 -15.19
CA GLY A 20 -11.23 6.40 -15.53
C GLY A 20 -10.86 6.04 -16.97
N GLU A 21 -10.91 7.03 -17.88
CA GLU A 21 -10.53 6.89 -19.29
C GLU A 21 -9.02 7.05 -19.49
N HIS A 22 -8.38 7.92 -18.68
CA HIS A 22 -6.96 8.25 -18.74
C HIS A 22 -6.22 8.02 -17.40
N PRO A 23 -6.14 6.77 -16.92
CA PRO A 23 -5.45 6.48 -15.66
C PRO A 23 -3.94 6.77 -15.71
N GLU A 24 -3.33 6.81 -16.90
CA GLU A 24 -1.92 7.15 -17.12
C GLU A 24 -1.58 8.59 -16.73
N ALA A 25 -2.57 9.47 -16.60
CA ALA A 25 -2.39 10.83 -16.11
C ALA A 25 -2.09 10.90 -14.60
N THR A 26 -2.19 9.77 -13.89
CA THR A 26 -1.87 9.64 -12.47
C THR A 26 -0.54 8.93 -12.25
N TYR A 27 -0.02 8.95 -11.02
CA TYR A 27 1.04 8.04 -10.62
C TYR A 27 0.41 6.73 -10.12
N ASN A 28 0.56 5.64 -10.88
CA ASN A 28 -0.06 4.35 -10.55
C ASN A 28 0.94 3.18 -10.66
N CYS A 29 0.52 1.97 -10.25
CA CYS A 29 1.41 0.79 -10.25
C CYS A 29 1.80 0.27 -11.65
N SER A 30 1.15 0.76 -12.71
CA SER A 30 1.46 0.45 -14.11
C SER A 30 2.57 1.36 -14.63
N ASN A 31 2.37 2.68 -14.58
CA ASN A 31 3.33 3.65 -15.12
C ASN A 31 4.45 4.03 -14.13
N CYS A 32 4.26 3.80 -12.83
CA CYS A 32 5.21 4.09 -11.76
C CYS A 32 5.48 2.82 -10.93
N PRO A 33 6.22 1.84 -11.46
CA PRO A 33 6.43 0.55 -10.79
C PRO A 33 7.15 0.67 -9.44
N HIS A 34 7.94 1.73 -9.24
CA HIS A 34 8.59 2.03 -7.97
C HIS A 34 7.61 2.35 -6.83
N LEU A 35 6.35 2.67 -7.13
CA LEU A 35 5.29 2.90 -6.14
C LEU A 35 4.61 1.62 -5.66
N ARG A 36 4.85 0.46 -6.29
CA ARG A 36 4.21 -0.81 -5.91
C ARG A 36 4.41 -1.18 -4.43
N PRO A 37 5.61 -1.04 -3.82
CA PRO A 37 5.78 -1.33 -2.40
C PRO A 37 4.94 -0.40 -1.51
N ALA A 38 4.87 0.88 -1.85
CA ALA A 38 4.07 1.86 -1.11
C ALA A 38 2.56 1.58 -1.26
N ALA A 39 2.10 1.23 -2.46
CA ALA A 39 0.70 0.86 -2.71
C ALA A 39 0.27 -0.40 -1.93
N LEU A 40 1.15 -1.41 -1.82
CA LEU A 40 0.89 -2.60 -1.01
C LEU A 40 0.82 -2.28 0.49
N LEU A 41 1.70 -1.41 0.98
CA LEU A 41 1.67 -0.95 2.36
C LEU A 41 0.37 -0.19 2.66
N ASP A 42 -0.04 0.72 1.77
CA ASP A 42 -1.29 1.48 1.91
C ASP A 42 -2.52 0.56 1.94
N ALA A 43 -2.59 -0.43 1.04
CA ALA A 43 -3.66 -1.42 1.02
C ALA A 43 -3.73 -2.24 2.33
N LEU A 44 -2.57 -2.60 2.92
CA LEU A 44 -2.51 -3.29 4.22
C LEU A 44 -3.06 -2.39 5.34
N LEU A 45 -2.66 -1.12 5.37
CA LEU A 45 -3.13 -0.15 6.36
C LEU A 45 -4.64 0.12 6.23
N ALA A 46 -5.14 0.24 5.01
CA ALA A 46 -6.56 0.37 4.72
C ALA A 46 -7.34 -0.85 5.23
N ARG A 47 -6.81 -2.06 5.03
CA ARG A 47 -7.43 -3.29 5.55
C ARG A 47 -7.43 -3.33 7.07
N LEU A 48 -6.31 -3.03 7.72
CA LEU A 48 -6.23 -2.94 9.18
C LEU A 48 -7.25 -1.93 9.72
N THR A 49 -7.37 -0.76 9.09
CA THR A 49 -8.33 0.28 9.47
C THR A 49 -9.77 -0.21 9.31
N ALA A 50 -10.09 -0.92 8.23
CA ALA A 50 -11.40 -1.52 8.05
C ALA A 50 -11.71 -2.58 9.11
N ASP A 51 -10.73 -3.40 9.50
CA ASP A 51 -10.87 -4.40 10.58
C ASP A 51 -11.12 -3.70 11.94
N VAL A 52 -10.43 -2.60 12.25
CA VAL A 52 -10.70 -1.76 13.43
C VAL A 52 -12.12 -1.20 13.38
N ALA A 53 -12.54 -0.62 12.25
CA ALA A 53 -13.85 0.01 12.11
C ALA A 53 -15.01 -0.98 12.29
N ARG A 54 -14.83 -2.23 11.88
CA ARG A 54 -15.80 -3.32 12.12
C ARG A 54 -15.83 -3.80 13.58
N GLY A 55 -14.82 -3.48 14.38
CA GLY A 55 -14.68 -3.95 15.77
C GLY A 55 -14.02 -5.33 15.87
N ASP A 56 -13.45 -5.86 14.79
CA ASP A 56 -12.85 -7.20 14.75
C ASP A 56 -11.63 -7.33 15.69
N LEU A 57 -11.05 -6.20 16.10
CA LEU A 57 -9.84 -6.10 16.91
C LEU A 57 -10.10 -5.66 18.35
N GLU A 58 -11.36 -5.54 18.77
CA GLU A 58 -11.73 -5.16 20.15
C GLU A 58 -11.18 -6.15 21.18
N ALA A 59 -11.28 -7.46 20.90
CA ALA A 59 -10.72 -8.51 21.74
C ALA A 59 -9.18 -8.46 21.84
N ARG A 60 -8.53 -7.72 20.95
CA ARG A 60 -7.08 -7.50 20.90
C ARG A 60 -6.68 -6.14 21.49
N GLY A 61 -7.61 -5.45 22.16
CA GLY A 61 -7.36 -4.16 22.81
C GLY A 61 -7.45 -2.95 21.90
N VAL A 62 -7.96 -3.10 20.68
CA VAL A 62 -8.09 -2.01 19.70
C VAL A 62 -9.57 -1.77 19.38
N PRO A 63 -10.23 -0.87 20.12
CA PRO A 63 -11.62 -0.51 19.87
C PRO A 63 -11.77 0.40 18.64
N ARG A 64 -13.01 0.56 18.19
CA ARG A 64 -13.38 1.46 17.08
C ARG A 64 -13.01 2.93 17.32
N SER A 65 -12.93 3.33 18.59
CA SER A 65 -12.53 4.68 19.00
C SER A 65 -11.40 4.59 20.02
N LEU A 66 -10.24 5.14 19.67
CA LEU A 66 -9.05 5.14 20.51
C LEU A 66 -9.09 6.36 21.43
N THR A 67 -9.16 6.11 22.73
CA THR A 67 -9.29 7.15 23.76
C THR A 67 -8.18 7.10 24.82
N THR A 68 -7.31 6.07 24.78
CA THR A 68 -6.23 5.89 25.75
C THR A 68 -4.89 5.53 25.08
N PRO A 69 -3.76 5.89 25.70
CA PRO A 69 -2.43 5.50 25.19
C PRO A 69 -2.25 3.99 25.05
N ALA A 70 -2.80 3.19 25.96
CA ALA A 70 -2.69 1.73 25.91
C ALA A 70 -3.32 1.12 24.64
N GLN A 71 -4.41 1.72 24.14
CA GLN A 71 -5.04 1.28 22.89
C GLN A 71 -4.20 1.66 21.66
N LEU A 72 -3.46 2.77 21.72
CA LEU A 72 -2.50 3.15 20.68
C LEU A 72 -1.31 2.20 20.64
N ASP A 73 -0.78 1.82 21.82
CA ASP A 73 0.27 0.82 21.92
C ASP A 73 -0.20 -0.54 21.37
N ALA A 74 -1.41 -0.98 21.72
CA ALA A 74 -2.00 -2.19 21.15
C ALA A 74 -2.12 -2.11 19.62
N LEU A 75 -2.57 -0.99 19.06
CA LEU A 75 -2.64 -0.79 17.61
C LEU A 75 -1.24 -0.83 16.95
N ARG A 76 -0.23 -0.20 17.56
CA ARG A 76 1.16 -0.25 17.07
C ARG A 76 1.67 -1.68 17.01
N ASP A 77 1.43 -2.46 18.07
CA ASP A 77 1.90 -3.84 18.14
C ASP A 77 1.17 -4.72 17.10
N LEU A 78 -0.13 -4.49 16.87
CA LEU A 78 -0.87 -5.11 15.78
C LEU A 78 -0.30 -4.77 14.40
N LEU A 79 0.02 -3.50 14.17
CA LEU A 79 0.61 -3.06 12.91
C LEU A 79 1.96 -3.74 12.68
N GLN A 80 2.81 -3.80 13.70
CA GLN A 80 4.11 -4.50 13.62
C GLN A 80 3.96 -5.98 13.30
N GLN A 81 2.92 -6.64 13.82
CA GLN A 81 2.62 -8.04 13.50
C GLN A 81 2.08 -8.22 12.08
N ARG A 82 1.37 -7.23 11.53
CA ARG A 82 0.80 -7.29 10.18
C ARG A 82 1.77 -6.92 9.08
N LEU A 83 2.71 -6.00 9.33
CA LEU A 83 3.67 -5.53 8.32
C LEU A 83 4.38 -6.66 7.53
N PRO A 84 4.81 -7.77 8.16
CA PRO A 84 5.40 -8.90 7.45
C PRO A 84 4.47 -9.55 6.40
N ASP A 85 3.14 -9.49 6.59
CA ASP A 85 2.14 -10.09 5.68
C ASP A 85 2.22 -9.46 4.27
N ALA A 86 2.64 -8.19 4.17
CA ALA A 86 2.81 -7.50 2.88
C ALA A 86 4.06 -7.94 2.10
N ARG A 87 4.96 -8.74 2.71
CA ARG A 87 6.18 -9.28 2.09
C ARG A 87 7.02 -8.23 1.33
N LEU A 88 7.04 -6.98 1.82
CA LEU A 88 7.65 -5.84 1.13
C LEU A 88 9.13 -6.06 0.78
N HIS A 89 9.86 -6.81 1.61
CA HIS A 89 11.27 -7.12 1.41
C HIS A 89 11.56 -7.83 0.07
N GLU A 90 10.60 -8.58 -0.47
CA GLU A 90 10.73 -9.28 -1.75
C GLU A 90 10.78 -8.33 -2.94
N MET A 91 10.31 -7.09 -2.77
CA MET A 91 10.43 -6.04 -3.78
C MET A 91 11.84 -5.42 -3.83
N TYR A 92 12.71 -5.78 -2.88
CA TYR A 92 14.07 -5.25 -2.75
C TYR A 92 15.15 -6.34 -2.78
N MET A 93 14.75 -7.62 -2.84
CA MET A 93 15.64 -8.75 -2.73
C MET A 93 15.40 -9.76 -3.85
N CYS A 94 16.43 -10.53 -4.20
CA CYS A 94 16.31 -11.65 -5.11
C CYS A 94 15.96 -12.94 -4.36
N ASN A 95 15.11 -13.78 -4.94
CA ASN A 95 14.91 -15.14 -4.44
C ASN A 95 16.08 -16.03 -4.88
N ALA A 96 17.10 -16.16 -4.03
CA ALA A 96 18.31 -16.90 -4.36
C ALA A 96 18.06 -18.39 -4.67
N PRO A 97 17.26 -19.14 -3.89
CA PRO A 97 16.87 -20.51 -4.25
C PRO A 97 16.30 -20.66 -5.67
N ASP A 98 15.32 -19.81 -6.04
CA ASP A 98 14.69 -19.87 -7.36
C ASP A 98 15.70 -19.57 -8.46
N LEU A 99 16.51 -18.51 -8.30
CA LEU A 99 17.54 -18.14 -9.27
C LEU A 99 18.60 -19.24 -9.46
N VAL A 100 19.01 -19.90 -8.38
CA VAL A 100 19.97 -21.02 -8.44
C VAL A 100 19.36 -22.21 -9.19
N GLN A 101 18.08 -22.51 -8.94
CA GLN A 101 17.37 -23.57 -9.62
C GLN A 101 17.23 -23.28 -11.13
N ASP A 102 16.83 -22.05 -11.49
CA ASP A 102 16.73 -21.59 -12.87
C ASP A 102 18.08 -21.70 -13.60
N PHE A 103 19.15 -21.29 -12.93
CA PHE A 103 20.51 -21.43 -13.44
C PHE A 103 20.87 -22.90 -13.74
N TYR A 104 20.63 -23.82 -12.80
CA TYR A 104 20.91 -25.25 -13.03
C TYR A 104 20.09 -25.82 -14.18
N PHE A 105 18.82 -25.44 -14.30
CA PHE A 105 17.97 -25.88 -15.41
C PHE A 105 18.52 -25.39 -16.76
N MET A 106 18.89 -24.13 -16.86
CA MET A 106 19.45 -23.55 -18.09
C MET A 106 20.82 -24.12 -18.45
N ALA A 107 21.66 -24.43 -17.45
CA ALA A 107 23.00 -24.95 -17.67
C ALA A 107 23.04 -26.44 -18.06
N ARG A 108 22.04 -27.23 -17.62
CA ARG A 108 21.96 -28.67 -17.89
C ARG A 108 21.12 -29.02 -19.13
N ASN A 109 20.24 -28.13 -19.57
CA ASN A 109 19.37 -28.33 -20.73
C ASN A 109 19.81 -27.51 -21.97
N LYS A 110 21.06 -27.05 -21.98
CA LYS A 110 21.79 -26.63 -23.18
C LYS A 110 22.74 -27.74 -23.60
#